data_AF-A0A1L9ULI3-F1
#
_entry.id   AF-A0A1L9ULI3-F1
#
_cell.length_a   1.000
_cell.length_b   1.000
_cell.length_c   1.000
_cell.angle_alpha   90.00
_cell.angle_beta   90.00
_cell.angle_gamma   90.00
#
_symmetry.space_group_name_H-M   'P 1'
#
loop_
_entity.id
_entity.type
_entity.pdbx_description
1 polymer ?
#
loop_
_entity_poly.entity_id
_entity_poly.type
_entity_poly.pdbx_seq_one_letter_code
_entity_poly.pdbx_strand_id
1 'polypeptide(L)'
;MDEYITRERADRLHKLASIEELIRQTPSQHVEAADLEAANIRHLHLSLNGDTEHHPRFFKPYPEEMPLPENEDEEQLLEFPPDLNHILWDTRDREILLTNHFCNSWEYASDEYPHSPPPSGVYREIGDYKFGQLLESIGFNWYAVSVTEYPKGNYPHFKAMLESEAIGDDRLLRGEIMTITDIMAARLRTESLRPHIIAPMLVISLMGPRHARILEADFDGEMLNIRVSKLYDFSRKNTESAQLITRYWLGGACGQTMMESMKYT
;
A
#
# COMPACT_ATOMS: atom_id res chain seq x y z
N MET A 1 18.77 25.40 -5.06
CA MET A 1 18.24 24.03 -5.17
C MET A 1 17.62 23.59 -3.85
N ASP A 2 18.33 23.69 -2.72
CA ASP A 2 17.82 23.29 -1.40
C ASP A 2 16.58 24.08 -0.94
N GLU A 3 16.57 25.40 -1.12
CA GLU A 3 15.41 26.25 -0.79
C GLU A 3 14.18 25.94 -1.68
N TYR A 4 14.41 25.59 -2.95
CA TYR A 4 13.34 25.20 -3.86
C TYR A 4 12.74 23.84 -3.50
N ILE A 5 13.57 22.82 -3.21
CA ILE A 5 13.11 21.51 -2.74
C ILE A 5 12.34 21.65 -1.43
N THR A 6 12.83 22.50 -0.52
CA THR A 6 12.15 22.78 0.75
C THR A 6 10.76 23.37 0.52
N ARG A 7 10.65 24.37 -0.36
CA ARG A 7 9.36 24.98 -0.73
C ARG A 7 8.42 23.97 -1.40
N GLU A 8 8.93 23.21 -2.38
CA GLU A 8 8.15 22.17 -3.08
C GLU A 8 7.59 21.13 -2.10
N ARG A 9 8.41 20.66 -1.15
CA ARG A 9 7.95 19.73 -0.12
C ARG A 9 6.92 20.36 0.81
N ALA A 10 7.09 21.62 1.20
CA ALA A 10 6.12 22.34 2.02
C ALA A 10 4.76 22.48 1.30
N ASP A 11 4.77 22.84 0.03
CA ASP A 11 3.56 22.95 -0.80
C ASP A 11 2.87 21.59 -0.94
N ARG A 12 3.64 20.51 -1.14
CA ARG A 12 3.11 19.14 -1.19
C ARG A 12 2.48 18.70 0.13
N LEU A 13 3.14 18.98 1.25
CA LEU A 13 2.61 18.68 2.58
C LEU A 13 1.29 19.41 2.85
N HIS A 14 1.19 20.68 2.42
CA HIS A 14 -0.04 21.46 2.56
C HIS A 14 -1.19 20.87 1.73
N LYS A 15 -0.92 20.46 0.49
CA LYS A 15 -1.90 19.81 -0.38
C LYS A 15 -2.34 18.46 0.18
N LEU A 16 -1.41 17.59 0.60
CA LEU A 16 -1.75 16.30 1.23
C LEU A 16 -2.66 16.47 2.44
N ALA A 17 -2.40 17.46 3.30
CA ALA A 17 -3.26 17.75 4.45
C ALA A 17 -4.67 18.22 4.04
N SER A 18 -4.79 18.94 2.91
CA SER A 18 -6.08 19.37 2.37
C SER A 18 -6.88 18.19 1.79
N ILE A 19 -6.20 17.25 1.12
CA ILE A 19 -6.80 16.00 0.64
C ILE A 19 -7.33 15.18 1.82
N GLU A 20 -6.49 14.97 2.83
CA GLU A 20 -6.84 14.24 4.05
C GLU A 20 -8.07 14.83 4.73
N GLU A 21 -8.15 16.16 4.87
CA GLU A 21 -9.29 16.83 5.50
C GLU A 21 -10.59 16.70 4.70
N LEU A 22 -10.53 16.82 3.36
CA LEU A 22 -11.71 16.62 2.50
C LEU A 22 -12.23 15.18 2.60
N ILE A 23 -11.31 14.20 2.57
CA ILE A 23 -11.66 12.77 2.65
C ILE A 23 -12.17 12.40 4.05
N ARG A 24 -11.64 13.01 5.12
CA ARG A 24 -12.14 12.86 6.49
C ARG A 24 -13.56 13.42 6.69
N GLN A 25 -14.07 14.24 5.77
CA GLN A 25 -15.44 14.75 5.85
C GLN A 25 -16.45 13.90 5.08
N THR A 26 -16.01 12.89 4.32
CA THR A 26 -16.92 12.02 3.57
C THR A 26 -17.80 11.19 4.53
N PRO A 27 -19.08 10.97 4.20
CA PRO A 27 -20.02 10.28 5.08
C PRO A 27 -19.96 8.75 4.98
N SER A 28 -19.02 8.19 4.21
CA SER A 28 -18.96 6.77 3.85
C SER A 28 -17.51 6.28 3.80
N GLN A 29 -17.31 4.98 4.03
CA GLN A 29 -16.02 4.31 3.80
C GLN A 29 -15.68 4.27 2.31
N HIS A 30 -16.67 4.05 1.45
CA HIS A 30 -16.52 4.13 0.01
C HIS A 30 -16.56 5.59 -0.41
N VAL A 31 -15.47 6.06 -1.00
CA VAL A 31 -15.34 7.44 -1.44
C VAL A 31 -15.93 7.58 -2.83
N GLU A 32 -16.84 8.53 -3.00
CA GLU A 32 -17.53 8.76 -4.26
C GLU A 32 -16.63 9.50 -5.26
N ALA A 33 -16.90 9.32 -6.56
CA ALA A 33 -16.11 9.95 -7.61
C ALA A 33 -16.07 11.49 -7.50
N ALA A 34 -17.16 12.11 -7.05
CA ALA A 34 -17.23 13.55 -6.82
C ALA A 34 -16.30 14.00 -5.68
N ASP A 35 -16.16 13.20 -4.62
CA ASP A 35 -15.27 13.49 -3.50
C ASP A 35 -13.80 13.32 -3.93
N LEU A 36 -13.50 12.31 -4.75
CA LEU A 36 -12.17 12.14 -5.35
C LEU A 36 -11.79 13.32 -6.25
N GLU A 37 -12.71 13.80 -7.09
CA GLU A 37 -12.51 14.96 -7.94
C GLU A 37 -12.27 16.22 -7.11
N ALA A 38 -13.12 16.48 -6.10
CA ALA A 38 -12.97 17.61 -5.20
C ALA A 38 -11.63 17.59 -4.43
N ALA A 39 -11.13 16.40 -4.09
CA ALA A 39 -9.86 16.21 -3.41
C ALA A 39 -8.66 16.07 -4.36
N ASN A 40 -8.80 16.30 -5.67
CA ASN A 40 -7.71 16.17 -6.65
C ASN A 40 -7.04 14.77 -6.65
N ILE A 41 -7.83 13.71 -6.51
CA ILE A 41 -7.37 12.32 -6.53
C ILE A 41 -7.68 11.71 -7.90
N ARG A 42 -6.65 11.15 -8.56
CA ARG A 42 -6.83 10.34 -9.76
C ARG A 42 -6.93 8.87 -9.39
N HIS A 43 -8.07 8.27 -9.67
CA HIS A 43 -8.29 6.84 -9.57
C HIS A 43 -7.94 6.17 -10.91
N LEU A 44 -6.89 5.34 -10.91
CA LEU A 44 -6.28 4.76 -12.10
C LEU A 44 -6.26 3.23 -12.01
N HIS A 45 -6.20 2.54 -13.16
CA HIS A 45 -6.05 1.09 -13.20
C HIS A 45 -4.59 0.66 -12.98
N LEU A 46 -4.40 -0.44 -12.25
CA LEU A 46 -3.12 -1.11 -12.05
C LEU A 46 -3.19 -2.56 -12.54
N SER A 47 -2.26 -2.93 -13.41
CA SER A 47 -2.08 -4.30 -13.87
C SER A 47 -0.74 -4.83 -13.39
N LEU A 48 -0.78 -5.90 -12.61
CA LEU A 48 0.41 -6.52 -12.02
C LEU A 48 1.02 -7.61 -12.92
N ASN A 49 0.33 -8.00 -14.00
CA ASN A 49 0.65 -9.15 -14.85
C ASN A 49 1.36 -8.79 -16.16
N GLY A 50 2.22 -7.76 -16.14
CA GLY A 50 3.09 -7.43 -17.29
C GLY A 50 2.45 -6.60 -18.40
N ASP A 51 1.32 -5.94 -18.15
CA ASP A 51 0.80 -4.89 -19.03
C ASP A 51 1.77 -3.69 -19.04
N THR A 52 2.20 -3.27 -20.23
CA THR A 52 3.13 -2.14 -20.38
C THR A 52 2.51 -0.78 -20.04
N GLU A 53 1.20 -0.61 -20.13
CA GLU A 53 0.56 0.70 -19.90
C GLU A 53 0.22 0.92 -18.41
N HIS A 54 -0.29 -0.10 -17.74
CA HIS A 54 -0.79 -0.02 -16.36
C HIS A 54 0.13 -0.68 -15.32
N HIS A 55 1.42 -0.87 -15.62
CA HIS A 55 2.36 -1.46 -14.67
C HIS A 55 2.68 -0.54 -13.49
N PRO A 56 3.09 -1.12 -12.34
CA PRO A 56 3.63 -0.36 -11.20
C PRO A 56 4.87 0.44 -11.58
N ARG A 57 4.92 1.71 -11.18
CA ARG A 57 6.00 2.66 -11.52
C ARG A 57 7.11 2.74 -10.47
N PHE A 58 6.77 2.41 -9.22
CA PHE A 58 7.63 2.64 -8.07
C PHE A 58 7.95 1.37 -7.28
N PHE A 59 7.27 0.26 -7.57
CA PHE A 59 7.53 -1.03 -6.96
C PHE A 59 7.70 -2.11 -8.02
N LYS A 60 8.68 -2.99 -7.84
CA LYS A 60 8.88 -4.16 -8.70
C LYS A 60 8.65 -5.43 -7.89
N PRO A 61 8.04 -6.48 -8.48
CA PRO A 61 7.91 -7.76 -7.81
C PRO A 61 9.29 -8.36 -7.54
N TYR A 62 9.38 -9.20 -6.51
CA TYR A 62 10.55 -10.03 -6.30
C TYR A 62 10.75 -10.96 -7.51
N PRO A 63 11.96 -11.03 -8.09
CA PRO A 63 12.16 -11.67 -9.40
C PRO A 63 12.23 -13.20 -9.33
N GLU A 64 12.73 -13.76 -8.23
CA GLU A 64 12.94 -15.20 -8.12
C GLU A 64 11.63 -15.96 -7.92
N GLU A 65 11.70 -17.29 -8.01
CA GLU A 65 10.56 -18.16 -7.73
C GLU A 65 10.21 -18.15 -6.24
N MET A 66 8.92 -18.18 -5.94
CA MET A 66 8.41 -18.12 -4.57
C MET A 66 7.61 -19.37 -4.26
N PRO A 67 7.70 -19.92 -3.03
CA PRO A 67 6.82 -20.98 -2.61
C PRO A 67 5.37 -20.51 -2.68
N LEU A 68 4.48 -21.47 -2.88
CA LEU A 68 3.05 -21.22 -2.77
C LEU A 68 2.64 -21.25 -1.29
N PRO A 69 1.56 -20.55 -0.89
CA PRO A 69 0.92 -20.76 0.40
C PRO A 69 0.63 -22.24 0.67
N GLU A 70 0.71 -22.62 1.95
CA GLU A 70 0.39 -23.98 2.36
C GLU A 70 -1.10 -24.27 2.16
N ASN A 71 -1.41 -25.45 1.63
CA ASN A 71 -2.80 -25.82 1.30
C ASN A 71 -3.68 -25.90 2.55
N GLU A 72 -3.13 -26.40 3.67
CA GLU A 72 -3.87 -26.60 4.91
C GLU A 72 -4.35 -25.28 5.51
N ASP A 73 -3.52 -24.23 5.45
CA ASP A 73 -3.87 -22.89 5.92
C ASP A 73 -5.00 -22.28 5.08
N GLU A 74 -4.93 -22.40 3.75
CA GLU A 74 -6.02 -21.93 2.88
C GLU A 74 -7.31 -22.73 3.09
N GLU A 75 -7.24 -24.04 3.31
CA GLU A 75 -8.40 -24.89 3.56
C GLU A 75 -9.09 -24.57 4.89
N GLN A 76 -8.33 -24.27 5.95
CA GLN A 76 -8.87 -23.85 7.24
C GLN A 76 -9.69 -22.56 7.13
N LEU A 77 -9.20 -21.55 6.39
CA LEU A 77 -9.96 -20.30 6.17
C LEU A 77 -11.23 -20.49 5.34
N LEU A 78 -11.29 -21.55 4.55
CA LEU A 78 -12.42 -21.86 3.67
C LEU A 78 -13.41 -22.85 4.30
N GLU A 79 -13.10 -23.39 5.48
CA GLU A 79 -13.97 -24.33 6.20
C GLU A 79 -15.35 -23.72 6.47
N PHE A 80 -15.39 -22.42 6.78
CA PHE A 80 -16.61 -21.67 7.04
C PHE A 80 -16.86 -20.63 5.93
N PRO A 81 -18.13 -20.37 5.56
CA PRO A 81 -18.47 -19.26 4.68
C PRO A 81 -18.14 -17.92 5.38
N PRO A 82 -17.93 -16.83 4.62
CA PRO A 82 -17.66 -15.53 5.21
C PRO A 82 -18.84 -15.04 6.05
N ASP A 83 -18.55 -14.45 7.21
CA ASP A 83 -19.55 -13.89 8.10
C ASP A 83 -19.72 -12.40 7.83
N LEU A 84 -20.80 -12.05 7.15
CA LEU A 84 -21.13 -10.65 6.83
C LEU A 84 -21.37 -9.78 8.06
N ASN A 85 -21.58 -10.37 9.25
CA ASN A 85 -21.70 -9.61 10.51
C ASN A 85 -20.35 -9.42 11.20
N HIS A 86 -19.31 -10.16 10.80
CA HIS A 86 -17.98 -10.15 11.42
C HIS A 86 -16.89 -10.05 10.35
N ILE A 87 -17.07 -9.15 9.37
CA ILE A 87 -16.16 -8.98 8.23
C ILE A 87 -14.70 -8.81 8.69
N LEU A 88 -14.45 -8.05 9.76
CA LEU A 88 -13.09 -7.84 10.24
C LEU A 88 -12.41 -9.11 10.74
N TRP A 89 -13.16 -10.12 11.17
CA TRP A 89 -12.57 -11.39 11.58
C TRP A 89 -12.06 -12.14 10.35
N ASP A 90 -12.86 -12.21 9.29
CA ASP A 90 -12.42 -12.77 7.99
C ASP A 90 -11.22 -11.98 7.41
N THR A 91 -11.25 -10.65 7.51
CA THR A 91 -10.15 -9.78 7.06
C THR A 91 -8.87 -10.04 7.88
N ARG A 92 -9.00 -10.21 9.20
CA ARG A 92 -7.88 -10.49 10.11
C ARG A 92 -7.28 -11.87 9.86
N ASP A 93 -8.10 -12.89 9.69
CA ASP A 93 -7.63 -14.23 9.38
C ASP A 93 -6.85 -14.25 8.06
N ARG A 94 -7.28 -13.45 7.07
CA ARG A 94 -6.55 -13.25 5.82
C ARG A 94 -5.22 -12.53 6.01
N GLU A 95 -5.18 -11.51 6.86
CA GLU A 95 -3.95 -10.81 7.22
C GLU A 95 -2.94 -11.77 7.82
N ILE A 96 -3.33 -12.55 8.81
CA ILE A 96 -2.45 -13.52 9.48
C ILE A 96 -1.88 -14.52 8.49
N LEU A 97 -2.72 -15.08 7.61
CA LEU A 97 -2.25 -16.03 6.58
C LEU A 97 -1.24 -15.38 5.64
N LEU A 98 -1.51 -14.17 5.14
CA LEU A 98 -0.58 -13.47 4.26
C LEU A 98 0.72 -13.13 4.98
N THR A 99 0.66 -12.60 6.20
CA THR A 99 1.83 -12.24 7.00
C THR A 99 2.70 -13.47 7.28
N ASN A 100 2.11 -14.60 7.69
CA ASN A 100 2.83 -15.86 7.88
C ASN A 100 3.49 -16.32 6.57
N HIS A 101 2.74 -16.31 5.48
CA HIS A 101 3.24 -16.69 4.19
C HIS A 101 4.37 -15.77 3.71
N PHE A 102 4.31 -14.46 3.98
CA PHE A 102 5.39 -13.51 3.67
C PHE A 102 6.67 -13.80 4.47
N CYS A 103 6.55 -14.11 5.76
CA CYS A 103 7.68 -14.47 6.61
C CYS A 103 8.36 -15.75 6.11
N ASN A 104 7.59 -16.83 5.91
CA ASN A 104 8.11 -18.11 5.41
C ASN A 104 8.77 -17.95 4.03
N SER A 105 8.13 -17.16 3.16
CA SER A 105 8.63 -16.82 1.84
C SER A 105 9.93 -16.02 1.88
N TRP A 106 10.06 -15.11 2.84
CA TRP A 106 11.27 -14.31 3.02
C TRP A 106 12.45 -15.16 3.50
N GLU A 107 12.21 -16.07 4.45
CA GLU A 107 13.20 -17.03 4.94
C GLU A 107 13.65 -17.96 3.81
N TYR A 108 12.69 -18.59 3.13
CA TYR A 108 12.97 -19.44 1.97
C TYR A 108 13.83 -18.74 0.92
N ALA A 109 13.45 -17.53 0.52
CA ALA A 109 14.17 -16.78 -0.50
C ALA A 109 15.58 -16.37 -0.05
N SER A 110 15.76 -16.12 1.25
CA SER A 110 17.08 -15.79 1.81
C SER A 110 18.03 -17.00 1.81
N ASP A 111 17.48 -18.21 2.00
CA ASP A 111 18.24 -19.45 2.01
C ASP A 111 18.54 -19.95 0.58
N GLU A 112 17.55 -19.98 -0.29
CA GLU A 112 17.68 -20.50 -1.67
C GLU A 112 18.38 -19.52 -2.61
N TYR A 113 18.17 -18.22 -2.41
CA TYR A 113 18.74 -17.16 -3.25
C TYR A 113 19.62 -16.20 -2.42
N PRO A 114 20.74 -16.66 -1.85
CA PRO A 114 21.58 -15.86 -0.94
C PRO A 114 22.20 -14.63 -1.62
N HIS A 115 22.26 -14.61 -2.95
CA HIS A 115 22.75 -13.47 -3.75
C HIS A 115 21.64 -12.52 -4.22
N SER A 116 20.38 -12.86 -3.96
CA SER A 116 19.19 -12.11 -4.35
C SER A 116 18.19 -12.06 -3.19
N PRO A 117 18.57 -11.67 -1.95
CA PRO A 117 17.63 -11.67 -0.83
C PRO A 117 16.48 -10.68 -1.09
N PRO A 118 15.27 -10.93 -0.56
CA PRO A 118 14.12 -10.05 -0.78
C PRO A 118 14.41 -8.59 -0.40
N PRO A 119 14.29 -7.64 -1.33
CA PRO A 119 14.49 -6.21 -1.06
C PRO A 119 13.22 -5.57 -0.48
N SER A 120 12.46 -6.30 0.34
CA SER A 120 11.09 -6.01 0.79
C SER A 120 10.94 -4.73 1.62
N GLY A 121 12.05 -4.20 2.11
CA GLY A 121 12.08 -3.27 3.24
C GLY A 121 12.16 -4.03 4.56
N VAL A 122 12.23 -3.27 5.65
CA VAL A 122 12.33 -3.78 7.03
C VAL A 122 11.03 -3.46 7.74
N TYR A 123 10.45 -4.45 8.41
CA TYR A 123 9.30 -4.26 9.29
C TYR A 123 9.65 -3.31 10.44
N ARG A 124 8.68 -2.46 10.80
CA ARG A 124 8.75 -1.55 11.94
C ARG A 124 7.39 -1.49 12.62
N GLU A 125 7.41 -1.18 13.91
CA GLU A 125 6.17 -0.91 14.62
C GLU A 125 5.59 0.41 14.14
N ILE A 126 4.29 0.47 13.88
CA ILE A 126 3.61 1.70 13.44
C ILE A 126 3.83 2.85 14.44
N GLY A 127 3.89 2.51 15.74
CA GLY A 127 4.16 3.45 16.83
C GLY A 127 5.56 4.07 16.82
N ASP A 128 6.51 3.52 16.05
CA ASP A 128 7.84 4.13 15.88
C ASP A 128 7.80 5.40 15.01
N TYR A 129 6.67 5.66 14.36
CA TYR A 129 6.48 6.75 13.43
C TYR A 129 5.47 7.80 13.90
N LYS A 130 5.58 8.98 13.29
CA LYS A 130 4.63 10.10 13.48
C LYS A 130 3.63 10.16 12.32
N PHE A 131 3.01 9.03 11.99
CA PHE A 131 2.05 8.94 10.88
C PHE A 131 0.70 9.58 11.22
N GLY A 132 0.27 9.50 12.48
CA GLY A 132 -1.10 9.82 12.87
C GLY A 132 -1.72 8.60 13.54
N GLN A 133 -3.04 8.49 13.53
CA GLN A 133 -3.73 7.36 14.14
C GLN A 133 -3.74 6.11 13.24
N LEU A 134 -3.71 6.28 11.91
CA LEU A 134 -3.81 5.19 10.92
C LEU A 134 -4.91 4.16 11.23
N LEU A 135 -6.01 4.64 11.82
CA LEU A 135 -7.18 3.85 12.17
C LEU A 135 -8.40 4.75 12.28
N GLU A 136 -9.57 4.15 12.06
CA GLU A 136 -10.85 4.65 12.54
C GLU A 136 -11.61 3.50 13.17
N SER A 137 -12.32 3.78 14.27
CA SER A 137 -13.15 2.79 14.99
C SER A 137 -14.52 3.32 15.39
N ILE A 138 -14.83 4.56 15.02
CA ILE A 138 -16.10 5.23 15.31
C ILE A 138 -16.79 5.51 13.98
N GLY A 139 -17.96 4.90 13.76
CA GLY A 139 -18.73 4.99 12.51
C GLY A 139 -18.20 4.05 11.42
N PHE A 140 -16.87 3.98 11.29
CA PHE A 140 -16.15 3.08 10.39
C PHE A 140 -15.06 2.33 11.14
N ASN A 141 -14.75 1.11 10.70
CA ASN A 141 -13.69 0.31 11.25
C ASN A 141 -12.66 -0.09 10.18
N TRP A 142 -11.49 0.50 10.29
CA TRP A 142 -10.31 0.16 9.50
C TRP A 142 -9.04 0.54 10.27
N TYR A 143 -7.93 -0.15 10.00
CA TYR A 143 -6.63 0.21 10.56
C TYR A 143 -5.49 -0.36 9.72
N ALA A 144 -4.36 0.34 9.73
CA ALA A 144 -3.09 -0.19 9.23
C ALA A 144 -2.56 -1.25 10.21
N VAL A 145 -2.17 -2.41 9.69
CA VAL A 145 -1.74 -3.57 10.49
C VAL A 145 -0.26 -3.86 10.37
N SER A 146 0.34 -3.53 9.23
CA SER A 146 1.75 -3.81 8.98
C SER A 146 2.33 -2.71 8.10
N VAL A 147 3.57 -2.32 8.40
CA VAL A 147 4.32 -1.32 7.64
C VAL A 147 5.75 -1.77 7.40
N THR A 148 6.30 -1.39 6.24
CA THR A 148 7.70 -1.66 5.91
C THR A 148 8.37 -0.42 5.32
N GLU A 149 9.61 -0.18 5.77
CA GLU A 149 10.45 0.93 5.31
C GLU A 149 11.74 0.46 4.64
N TYR A 150 12.43 1.40 3.97
CA TYR A 150 13.68 1.13 3.24
C TYR A 150 14.87 1.87 3.85
N PRO A 151 15.39 1.46 5.03
CA PRO A 151 16.32 2.28 5.80
C PRO A 151 17.71 2.35 5.16
N LYS A 152 18.17 1.25 4.56
CA LYS A 152 19.54 1.16 3.98
C LYS A 152 19.70 1.94 2.67
N GLY A 153 18.62 2.11 1.90
CA GLY A 153 18.68 2.70 0.57
C GLY A 153 18.35 4.19 0.51
N ASN A 154 18.00 4.80 1.65
CA ASN A 154 17.43 6.14 1.71
C ASN A 154 16.24 6.34 0.76
N TYR A 155 15.47 5.27 0.51
CA TYR A 155 14.33 5.33 -0.39
C TYR A 155 13.12 5.91 0.35
N PRO A 156 12.37 6.83 -0.29
CA PRO A 156 11.16 7.39 0.31
C PRO A 156 9.98 6.43 0.22
N HIS A 157 10.11 5.36 -0.57
CA HIS A 157 9.15 4.26 -0.70
C HIS A 157 8.77 3.67 0.65
N PHE A 158 7.53 3.22 0.73
CA PHE A 158 6.98 2.63 1.92
C PHE A 158 5.87 1.66 1.53
N LYS A 159 5.66 0.61 2.33
CA LYS A 159 4.53 -0.31 2.14
C LYS A 159 3.68 -0.37 3.40
N ALA A 160 2.39 -0.55 3.20
CA ALA A 160 1.44 -0.76 4.28
C ALA A 160 0.46 -1.87 3.92
N MET A 161 -0.03 -2.58 4.93
CA MET A 161 -1.20 -3.43 4.83
C MET A 161 -2.30 -2.85 5.71
N LEU A 162 -3.54 -2.85 5.21
CA LEU A 162 -4.71 -2.38 5.93
C LEU A 162 -5.77 -3.46 5.99
N GLU A 163 -6.50 -3.45 7.10
CA GLU A 163 -7.74 -4.18 7.26
C GLU A 163 -8.90 -3.19 7.29
N SER A 164 -10.00 -3.55 6.63
CA SER A 164 -11.24 -2.79 6.63
C SER A 164 -12.44 -3.71 6.76
N GLU A 165 -13.49 -3.22 7.42
CA GLU A 165 -14.81 -3.87 7.44
C GLU A 165 -15.64 -3.57 6.17
N ALA A 166 -15.14 -2.74 5.25
CA ALA A 166 -15.86 -2.37 4.05
C ALA A 166 -16.14 -3.59 3.17
N ILE A 167 -17.29 -3.62 2.50
CA ILE A 167 -17.52 -4.56 1.41
C ILE A 167 -16.67 -4.13 0.21
N GLY A 168 -15.88 -5.04 -0.33
CA GLY A 168 -15.03 -4.76 -1.48
C GLY A 168 -15.83 -4.45 -2.75
N ASP A 169 -15.51 -3.32 -3.37
CA ASP A 169 -15.97 -2.91 -4.69
C ASP A 169 -14.88 -2.10 -5.42
N ASP A 170 -15.23 -1.51 -6.57
CA ASP A 170 -14.29 -0.75 -7.38
C ASP A 170 -13.96 0.65 -6.81
N ARG A 171 -14.65 1.14 -5.78
CA ARG A 171 -14.39 2.47 -5.21
C ARG A 171 -13.20 2.43 -4.26
N LEU A 172 -12.52 3.55 -4.12
CA LEU A 172 -11.47 3.71 -3.10
C LEU A 172 -12.08 3.76 -1.71
N LEU A 173 -11.38 3.16 -0.76
CA LEU A 173 -11.76 3.22 0.64
C LEU A 173 -11.06 4.39 1.31
N ARG A 174 -11.80 5.05 2.19
CA ARG A 174 -11.32 6.16 3.01
C ARG A 174 -10.03 5.82 3.76
N GLY A 175 -9.97 4.63 4.37
CA GLY A 175 -8.78 4.16 5.09
C GLY A 175 -7.55 3.99 4.22
N GLU A 176 -7.72 3.58 2.96
CA GLU A 176 -6.61 3.49 1.99
C GLU A 176 -6.04 4.87 1.72
N ILE A 177 -6.90 5.85 1.43
CA ILE A 177 -6.48 7.22 1.11
C ILE A 177 -5.83 7.88 2.31
N MET A 178 -6.44 7.78 3.50
CA MET A 178 -5.89 8.35 4.74
C MET A 178 -4.52 7.76 5.07
N THR A 179 -4.36 6.44 4.93
CA THR A 179 -3.07 5.79 5.17
C THR A 179 -2.01 6.26 4.17
N ILE A 180 -2.38 6.40 2.90
CA ILE A 180 -1.50 6.92 1.85
C ILE A 180 -1.05 8.34 2.20
N THR A 181 -1.98 9.26 2.49
CA THR A 181 -1.66 10.68 2.73
C THR A 181 -0.81 10.88 3.98
N ASP A 182 -1.15 10.20 5.08
CA ASP A 182 -0.47 10.31 6.38
C ASP A 182 0.98 9.84 6.29
N ILE A 183 1.20 8.66 5.69
CA ILE A 183 2.53 8.10 5.53
C ILE A 183 3.34 8.93 4.54
N MET A 184 2.77 9.30 3.38
CA MET A 184 3.44 10.19 2.42
C MET A 184 3.92 11.48 3.08
N ALA A 185 3.06 12.13 3.87
CA ALA A 185 3.41 13.35 4.57
C ALA A 185 4.55 13.13 5.58
N ALA A 186 4.53 12.05 6.34
CA ALA A 186 5.62 11.73 7.27
C ALA A 186 6.95 11.45 6.55
N ARG A 187 6.94 10.75 5.41
CA ARG A 187 8.15 10.56 4.59
C ARG A 187 8.67 11.89 4.05
N LEU A 188 7.78 12.78 3.60
CA LEU A 188 8.14 14.14 3.17
C LEU A 188 8.54 15.10 4.31
N ARG A 189 8.37 14.72 5.58
CA ARG A 189 8.94 15.43 6.74
C ARG A 189 10.27 14.86 7.21
N THR A 190 10.62 13.64 6.78
CA THR A 190 11.82 12.93 7.26
C THR A 190 13.09 13.56 6.67
N GLU A 191 14.04 13.92 7.54
CA GLU A 191 15.23 14.69 7.14
C GLU A 191 16.18 13.94 6.22
N SER A 192 16.41 12.64 6.45
CA SER A 192 17.25 11.83 5.57
C SER A 192 16.71 11.75 4.14
N LEU A 193 15.40 11.92 3.97
CA LEU A 193 14.70 11.84 2.69
C LEU A 193 14.55 13.20 2.00
N ARG A 194 15.17 14.28 2.49
CA ARG A 194 15.07 15.64 1.91
C ARG A 194 15.29 15.70 0.39
N PRO A 195 16.20 14.93 -0.24
CA PRO A 195 16.40 14.98 -1.69
C PRO A 195 15.18 14.51 -2.52
N HIS A 196 14.25 13.79 -1.92
CA HIS A 196 13.10 13.21 -2.61
C HIS A 196 11.91 14.18 -2.58
N ILE A 197 11.11 14.25 -3.63
CA ILE A 197 9.85 15.03 -3.66
C ILE A 197 8.62 14.15 -3.87
N ILE A 198 8.85 12.87 -4.18
CA ILE A 198 7.83 11.83 -4.28
C ILE A 198 8.11 10.80 -3.18
N ALA A 199 7.07 10.40 -2.45
CA ALA A 199 7.12 9.31 -1.48
C ALA A 199 6.14 8.21 -1.90
N PRO A 200 6.55 7.24 -2.73
CA PRO A 200 5.63 6.24 -3.24
C PRO A 200 5.14 5.28 -2.16
N MET A 201 3.87 4.87 -2.27
CA MET A 201 3.23 3.91 -1.38
C MET A 201 2.80 2.67 -2.14
N LEU A 202 3.11 1.49 -1.59
CA LEU A 202 2.43 0.24 -1.95
C LEU A 202 1.49 -0.14 -0.82
N VAL A 203 0.23 -0.36 -1.12
CA VAL A 203 -0.77 -0.70 -0.13
C VAL A 203 -1.43 -2.02 -0.47
N ILE A 204 -1.42 -2.97 0.45
CA ILE A 204 -2.30 -4.15 0.42
C ILE A 204 -3.54 -3.79 1.24
N SER A 205 -4.69 -3.75 0.59
CA SER A 205 -5.96 -3.44 1.24
C SER A 205 -6.80 -4.70 1.34
N LEU A 206 -7.09 -5.14 2.56
CA LEU A 206 -7.91 -6.31 2.87
C LEU A 206 -9.31 -5.84 3.26
N MET A 207 -10.34 -6.44 2.67
CA MET A 207 -11.72 -5.99 2.81
C MET A 207 -12.70 -7.14 2.66
N GLY A 208 -13.94 -6.88 3.07
CA GLY A 208 -14.99 -7.88 3.12
C GLY A 208 -15.52 -8.33 1.76
N PRO A 209 -16.22 -9.47 1.73
CA PRO A 209 -16.15 -10.53 2.74
C PRO A 209 -14.76 -11.20 2.81
N ARG A 210 -14.12 -11.46 1.67
CA ARG A 210 -12.77 -12.06 1.59
C ARG A 210 -12.07 -11.56 0.34
N HIS A 211 -11.80 -10.26 0.28
CA HIS A 211 -11.15 -9.63 -0.85
C HIS A 211 -9.85 -8.95 -0.45
N ALA A 212 -8.92 -8.90 -1.39
CA ALA A 212 -7.78 -8.01 -1.30
C ALA A 212 -7.57 -7.25 -2.61
N ARG A 213 -6.89 -6.11 -2.54
CA ARG A 213 -6.31 -5.45 -3.71
C ARG A 213 -4.99 -4.79 -3.37
N ILE A 214 -4.20 -4.54 -4.40
CA ILE A 214 -2.96 -3.78 -4.30
C ILE A 214 -3.19 -2.40 -4.88
N LEU A 215 -2.72 -1.39 -4.16
CA LEU A 215 -2.68 -0.02 -4.63
C LEU A 215 -1.22 0.43 -4.72
N GLU A 216 -0.88 1.14 -5.79
CA GLU A 216 0.33 1.95 -5.86
C GLU A 216 -0.08 3.41 -5.89
N ALA A 217 0.49 4.22 -5.01
CA ALA A 217 0.21 5.64 -4.96
C ALA A 217 1.46 6.52 -5.03
N ASP A 218 1.32 7.66 -5.69
CA ASP A 218 2.29 8.75 -5.72
C ASP A 218 1.58 10.10 -5.73
N PHE A 219 2.27 11.13 -5.25
CA PHE A 219 1.80 12.52 -5.38
C PHE A 219 2.69 13.26 -6.37
N ASP A 220 2.12 13.72 -7.49
CA ASP A 220 2.89 14.41 -8.53
C ASP A 220 3.15 15.90 -8.21
N GLY A 221 2.54 16.42 -7.15
CA GLY A 221 2.61 17.81 -6.72
C GLY A 221 1.30 18.56 -6.93
N GLU A 222 0.41 18.03 -7.76
CA GLU A 222 -0.92 18.57 -8.04
C GLU A 222 -2.01 17.58 -7.68
N MET A 223 -1.85 16.33 -8.13
CA MET A 223 -2.83 15.26 -7.99
C MET A 223 -2.24 14.08 -7.21
N LEU A 224 -3.07 13.48 -6.36
CA LEU A 224 -2.76 12.19 -5.75
C LEU A 224 -3.15 11.08 -6.73
N ASN A 225 -2.15 10.43 -7.30
CA ASN A 225 -2.34 9.33 -8.24
C ASN A 225 -2.44 8.03 -7.47
N ILE A 226 -3.59 7.34 -7.54
CA ILE A 226 -3.80 6.04 -6.90
C ILE A 226 -4.14 5.03 -8.00
N ARG A 227 -3.22 4.10 -8.27
CA ARG A 227 -3.39 2.99 -9.21
C ARG A 227 -3.85 1.77 -8.44
N VAL A 228 -4.97 1.18 -8.86
CA VAL A 228 -5.67 0.13 -8.12
C VAL A 228 -5.74 -1.14 -8.96
N SER A 229 -5.35 -2.27 -8.38
CA SER A 229 -5.48 -3.56 -9.03
C SER A 229 -6.94 -3.99 -9.10
N LYS A 230 -7.24 -5.04 -9.87
CA LYS A 230 -8.49 -5.77 -9.67
C LYS A 230 -8.62 -6.24 -8.21
N LEU A 231 -9.86 -6.46 -7.77
CA LEU A 231 -10.13 -7.20 -6.54
C LEU A 231 -9.78 -8.67 -6.74
N TYR A 232 -8.99 -9.20 -5.81
CA TYR A 232 -8.68 -10.61 -5.70
C TYR A 232 -9.67 -11.25 -4.73
N ASP A 233 -10.42 -12.22 -5.23
CA ASP A 233 -11.40 -12.97 -4.45
C ASP A 233 -10.73 -14.17 -3.76
N PHE A 234 -10.84 -14.20 -2.44
CA PHE A 234 -10.37 -15.26 -1.55
C PHE A 234 -11.53 -15.96 -0.82
N SER A 235 -12.76 -15.83 -1.33
CA SER A 235 -13.90 -16.70 -0.94
C SER A 235 -13.69 -18.15 -1.35
N ARG A 236 -12.69 -18.39 -2.22
CA ARG A 236 -12.18 -19.69 -2.63
C ARG A 236 -10.66 -19.65 -2.60
N LYS A 237 -10.06 -20.83 -2.70
CA LYS A 237 -8.61 -20.99 -2.83
C LYS A 237 -8.09 -20.15 -4.00
N ASN A 238 -7.12 -19.30 -3.74
CA ASN A 238 -6.59 -18.36 -4.74
C ASN A 238 -5.08 -18.14 -4.53
N THR A 239 -4.38 -19.25 -4.56
CA THR A 239 -2.94 -19.37 -4.33
C THR A 239 -2.13 -18.52 -5.31
N GLU A 240 -2.56 -18.38 -6.57
CA GLU A 240 -1.89 -17.52 -7.56
C GLU A 240 -1.94 -16.04 -7.16
N SER A 241 -3.08 -15.55 -6.69
CA SER A 241 -3.21 -14.16 -6.25
C SER A 241 -2.45 -13.92 -4.94
N ALA A 242 -2.46 -14.88 -4.01
CA ALA A 242 -1.65 -14.81 -2.81
C ALA A 242 -0.15 -14.73 -3.15
N GLN A 243 0.35 -15.60 -4.04
CA GLN A 243 1.74 -15.59 -4.49
C GLN A 243 2.09 -14.25 -5.18
N LEU A 244 1.20 -13.73 -6.04
CA LEU A 244 1.40 -12.43 -6.68
C LEU A 244 1.52 -11.30 -5.65
N ILE A 245 0.65 -11.27 -4.65
CA ILE A 245 0.70 -10.30 -3.56
C ILE A 245 2.01 -10.44 -2.78
N THR A 246 2.43 -11.65 -2.43
CA THR A 246 3.72 -11.93 -1.78
C THR A 246 4.89 -11.38 -2.59
N ARG A 247 4.92 -11.59 -3.91
CA ARG A 247 6.00 -11.10 -4.77
C ARG A 247 6.09 -9.57 -4.73
N TYR A 248 4.98 -8.85 -4.68
CA TYR A 248 5.00 -7.39 -4.56
C TYR A 248 5.36 -6.92 -3.15
N TRP A 249 4.88 -7.62 -2.11
CA TRP A 249 5.25 -7.33 -0.73
C TRP A 249 6.75 -7.53 -0.48
N LEU A 250 7.32 -8.60 -1.03
CA LEU A 250 8.75 -8.92 -0.93
C LEU A 250 9.63 -8.21 -1.96
N GLY A 251 8.99 -7.61 -2.97
CA GLY A 251 9.63 -6.87 -4.04
C GLY A 251 10.29 -5.56 -3.60
N GLY A 252 11.01 -4.93 -4.52
CA GLY A 252 11.87 -3.78 -4.21
C GLY A 252 11.31 -2.45 -4.68
N ALA A 253 11.87 -1.37 -4.14
CA ALA A 253 11.68 -0.02 -4.66
C ALA A 253 12.29 0.16 -6.06
N CYS A 254 11.64 0.94 -6.91
CA CYS A 254 12.13 1.41 -8.20
C CYS A 254 11.57 2.81 -8.54
N GLY A 255 11.89 3.34 -9.72
CA GLY A 255 11.40 4.65 -10.16
C GLY A 255 12.18 5.84 -9.56
N GLN A 256 12.11 6.98 -10.25
CA GLN A 256 12.74 8.23 -9.82
C GLN A 256 11.83 8.96 -8.83
N THR A 257 12.39 9.37 -7.69
CA THR A 257 11.65 10.07 -6.61
C THR A 257 12.28 11.40 -6.24
N MET A 258 13.50 11.67 -6.71
CA MET A 258 14.15 12.96 -6.60
C MET A 258 13.67 13.88 -7.71
N MET A 259 13.75 15.18 -7.44
CA MET A 259 13.53 16.20 -8.46
C MET A 259 14.63 16.09 -9.51
N GLU A 260 14.26 16.03 -10.80
CA GLU A 260 15.27 16.15 -11.86
C GLU A 260 15.95 17.50 -11.71
N SER A 261 17.28 17.48 -11.56
CA SER A 261 18.06 18.71 -11.68
C SER A 261 17.84 19.19 -13.10
N MET A 262 17.22 20.36 -13.27
CA MET A 262 17.15 21.03 -14.56
C MET A 262 18.58 21.08 -15.12
N LYS A 263 18.86 20.25 -16.12
CA LYS A 263 20.07 20.37 -16.92
C LYS A 263 19.89 21.66 -17.70
N TYR A 264 20.34 22.78 -17.13
CA TYR A 264 20.60 23.98 -17.90
C TYR A 264 21.63 23.58 -18.95
N THR A 265 21.15 23.41 -20.19
CA THR A 265 21.97 23.20 -21.37
C THR A 265 22.06 24.54 -22.09
#